data_AF-A0A0A6ZH59-F1
#
_entry.id   AF-A0A0A6ZH59-F1
#
_cell.length_a   1.000
_cell.length_b   1.000
_cell.length_c   1.000
_cell.angle_alpha   90.00
_cell.angle_beta   90.00
_cell.angle_gamma   90.00
#
_symmetry.space_group_name_H-M   'P 1'
#
loop_
_entity.id
_entity.type
_entity.pdbx_description
1 polymer ?
#
loop_
_entity_poly.entity_id
_entity_poly.type
_entity_poly.pdbx_seq_one_letter_code
_entity_poly.pdbx_strand_id
1 'polypeptide(L)'
;MQTTADTNSVNSRGIAVFLAILLGLCGILMIFSLLSALFGIGFFPGYVGGFFARSFGILSLLIPAYLAYAAFILADRHWRPERVFVLNACVFPFLTLGVGFAFIRDFEVRSEQLLFLELAGKTGFSLFIIFLTVMEVLLLQVLKNAVFKKSVSPKKRRCFRLRLKQSRRLRRQLFRQPQLPNL
;
A
#
# COMPACT_ATOMS: atom_id res chain seq x y z
N MET A 1 -30.77 3.63 -24.16
CA MET A 1 -30.68 4.04 -22.74
C MET A 1 -29.44 3.39 -22.13
N GLN A 2 -28.26 3.97 -22.37
CA GLN A 2 -26.96 3.29 -22.13
C GLN A 2 -25.81 4.27 -21.82
N THR A 3 -26.11 5.50 -21.39
CA THR A 3 -25.15 6.62 -21.32
C THR A 3 -24.61 6.94 -19.93
N THR A 4 -25.11 6.32 -18.85
CA THR A 4 -24.72 6.67 -17.47
C THR A 4 -23.52 5.87 -16.94
N ALA A 5 -23.10 4.81 -17.61
CA ALA A 5 -21.97 3.99 -17.17
C ALA A 5 -20.60 4.57 -17.58
N ASP A 6 -20.51 5.18 -18.76
CA ASP A 6 -19.22 5.66 -19.30
C ASP A 6 -18.71 6.93 -18.62
N THR A 7 -19.61 7.85 -18.24
CA THR A 7 -19.24 9.12 -17.57
C THR A 7 -18.59 8.90 -16.20
N ASN A 8 -19.06 7.94 -15.41
CA ASN A 8 -18.47 7.59 -14.11
C ASN A 8 -17.06 6.98 -14.24
N SER A 9 -16.80 6.26 -15.34
CA SER A 9 -15.50 5.65 -15.60
C SER A 9 -14.42 6.69 -15.99
N VAL A 10 -14.81 7.76 -16.68
CA VAL A 10 -13.91 8.85 -17.06
C VAL A 10 -13.58 9.72 -15.84
N ASN A 11 -14.56 10.03 -15.00
CA ASN A 11 -14.36 10.84 -13.80
C ASN A 11 -13.44 10.15 -12.77
N SER A 12 -13.65 8.86 -12.53
CA SER A 12 -12.80 8.06 -11.63
C SER A 12 -11.35 7.94 -12.11
N ARG A 13 -11.11 7.91 -13.43
CA ARG A 13 -9.76 7.93 -14.02
C ARG A 13 -9.07 9.28 -13.88
N GLY A 14 -9.79 10.38 -14.06
CA GLY A 14 -9.25 11.73 -13.83
C GLY A 14 -8.80 11.92 -12.39
N ILE A 15 -9.65 11.49 -11.44
CA ILE A 15 -9.35 11.51 -10.00
C ILE A 15 -8.13 10.64 -9.68
N ALA A 16 -8.06 9.43 -10.23
CA ALA A 16 -6.93 8.51 -10.08
C ALA A 16 -5.59 9.12 -10.52
N VAL A 17 -5.56 9.72 -11.70
CA VAL A 17 -4.35 10.36 -12.25
C VAL A 17 -3.97 11.59 -11.43
N PHE A 18 -4.94 12.41 -11.04
CA PHE A 18 -4.70 13.56 -10.17
C PHE A 18 -4.09 13.14 -8.82
N LEU A 19 -4.64 12.10 -8.19
CA LEU A 19 -4.09 11.50 -6.97
C LEU A 19 -2.68 10.94 -7.18
N ALA A 20 -2.40 10.32 -8.33
CA ALA A 20 -1.06 9.81 -8.65
C ALA A 20 -0.03 10.95 -8.72
N ILE A 21 -0.37 12.04 -9.41
CA ILE A 21 0.48 13.23 -9.54
C ILE A 21 0.73 13.84 -8.16
N LEU A 22 -0.32 14.01 -7.36
CA LEU A 22 -0.21 14.59 -6.01
C LEU A 22 0.65 13.71 -5.10
N LEU A 23 0.50 12.38 -5.15
CA LEU A 23 1.36 11.46 -4.40
C LEU A 23 2.83 11.52 -4.85
N GLY A 24 3.08 11.57 -6.15
CA GLY A 24 4.42 11.71 -6.71
C GLY A 24 5.08 13.01 -6.25
N LEU A 25 4.33 14.11 -6.26
CA LEU A 25 4.77 15.42 -5.80
C LEU A 25 5.06 15.41 -4.30
N CYS A 26 4.21 14.79 -3.48
CA CYS A 26 4.48 14.54 -2.07
C CYS A 26 5.76 13.73 -1.85
N GLY A 27 5.99 12.68 -2.64
CA GLY A 27 7.22 11.89 -2.57
C GLY A 27 8.47 12.74 -2.85
N ILE A 28 8.44 13.57 -3.90
CA ILE A 28 9.54 14.48 -4.25
C ILE A 28 9.79 15.49 -3.13
N LEU A 29 8.74 16.15 -2.61
CA LEU A 29 8.85 17.09 -1.50
C LEU A 29 9.42 16.42 -0.24
N MET A 30 9.07 15.15 -0.01
CA MET A 30 9.58 14.39 1.13
C MET A 30 11.07 14.05 0.98
N ILE A 31 11.54 13.75 -0.24
CA ILE A 31 12.98 13.60 -0.55
C ILE A 31 13.73 14.90 -0.25
N PHE A 32 13.23 16.03 -0.74
CA PHE A 32 13.84 17.32 -0.49
C PHE A 32 13.88 17.66 1.00
N SER A 33 12.80 17.38 1.74
CA SER A 33 12.75 17.57 3.19
C SER A 33 13.74 16.65 3.93
N LEU A 34 13.88 15.38 3.51
CA LEU A 34 14.83 14.43 4.07
C LEU A 34 16.29 14.83 3.79
N LEU A 35 16.61 15.21 2.55
CA LEU A 35 17.94 15.67 2.18
C LEU A 35 18.30 16.96 2.93
N SER A 36 17.37 17.91 3.01
CA SER A 36 17.55 19.12 3.81
C SER A 36 17.85 18.80 5.28
N ALA A 37 17.13 17.84 5.87
CA ALA A 37 17.34 17.43 7.25
C ALA A 37 18.66 16.65 7.47
N LEU A 38 19.07 15.80 6.53
CA LEU A 38 20.28 14.98 6.61
C LEU A 38 21.55 15.80 6.38
N PHE A 39 21.53 16.72 5.41
CA PHE A 39 22.69 17.54 5.06
C PHE A 39 22.71 18.90 5.77
N GLY A 40 21.69 19.22 6.57
CA GLY A 40 21.60 20.50 7.29
C GLY A 40 21.43 21.72 6.37
N ILE A 41 21.05 21.49 5.11
CA ILE A 41 20.89 22.53 4.10
C ILE A 41 19.52 23.15 4.37
N GLY A 42 19.45 24.28 5.07
CA GLY A 42 18.21 24.97 5.49
C GLY A 42 17.35 25.53 4.36
N PHE A 43 17.41 24.94 3.17
CA PHE A 43 16.77 25.37 1.93
C PHE A 43 15.28 24.99 1.83
N PHE A 44 14.82 24.03 2.64
CA PHE A 44 13.45 23.51 2.63
C PHE A 44 12.97 23.24 4.07
N PRO A 45 11.65 23.26 4.38
CA PRO A 45 11.17 22.86 5.70
C PRO A 45 11.60 21.41 6.03
N GLY A 46 12.73 21.28 6.71
CA GLY A 46 13.34 20.03 7.14
C GLY A 46 12.71 19.45 8.40
N TYR A 47 11.67 20.08 8.96
CA TYR A 47 10.97 19.58 10.16
C TYR A 47 10.37 18.19 9.92
N VAL A 48 9.70 18.01 8.77
CA VAL A 48 9.06 16.73 8.40
C VAL A 48 10.12 15.68 8.10
N GLY A 49 11.11 15.99 7.27
CA GLY A 49 12.23 15.10 6.97
C GLY A 49 13.06 14.75 8.20
N GLY A 50 13.28 15.70 9.11
CA GLY A 50 13.99 15.50 10.36
C GLY A 50 13.23 14.60 11.32
N PHE A 51 11.90 14.68 11.36
CA PHE A 51 11.07 13.72 12.07
C PHE A 51 11.28 12.30 11.55
N PHE A 52 11.17 12.09 10.23
CA PHE A 52 11.35 10.76 9.64
C PHE A 52 12.79 10.24 9.79
N ALA A 53 13.79 11.09 9.56
CA ALA A 53 15.20 10.73 9.71
C ALA A 53 15.54 10.36 11.16
N ARG A 54 15.00 11.07 12.16
CA ARG A 54 15.23 10.74 13.57
C ARG A 54 14.41 9.56 14.09
N SER A 55 13.23 9.29 13.52
CA SER A 55 12.37 8.17 13.96
C SER A 55 12.73 6.85 13.28
N PHE A 56 13.15 6.87 12.00
CA PHE A 56 13.42 5.66 11.21
C PHE A 56 14.86 5.56 10.71
N GLY A 57 15.71 6.57 10.94
CA GLY A 57 17.07 6.57 10.45
C GLY A 57 17.14 6.50 8.93
N ILE A 58 18.02 5.62 8.42
CA ILE A 58 18.23 5.39 6.99
C ILE A 58 16.97 4.82 6.29
N LEU A 59 16.07 4.15 7.01
CA LEU A 59 14.84 3.58 6.45
C LEU A 59 13.88 4.67 5.95
N SER A 60 14.02 5.91 6.42
CA SER A 60 13.18 7.02 5.97
C SER A 60 13.35 7.33 4.47
N LEU A 61 14.52 7.05 3.89
CA LEU A 61 14.77 7.17 2.44
C LEU A 61 13.96 6.19 1.59
N LEU A 62 13.43 5.12 2.21
CA LEU A 62 12.58 4.15 1.53
C LEU A 62 11.14 4.69 1.34
N ILE A 63 10.68 5.59 2.22
CA ILE A 63 9.29 6.09 2.22
C ILE A 63 8.96 6.86 0.93
N PRO A 64 9.81 7.79 0.44
CA PRO A 64 9.55 8.43 -0.84
C PRO A 64 9.57 7.46 -2.03
N ALA A 65 10.42 6.43 -1.99
CA ALA A 65 10.45 5.40 -3.02
C ALA A 65 9.14 4.60 -3.05
N TYR A 66 8.56 4.29 -1.88
CA TYR A 66 7.23 3.69 -1.78
C TYR A 66 6.12 4.59 -2.31
N LEU A 67 6.17 5.90 -2.02
CA LEU A 67 5.21 6.88 -2.55
C LEU A 67 5.31 7.03 -4.07
N ALA A 68 6.53 7.03 -4.62
CA ALA A 68 6.73 7.05 -6.07
C ALA A 68 6.21 5.76 -6.73
N TYR A 69 6.46 4.60 -6.11
CA TYR A 69 5.92 3.33 -6.57
C TYR A 69 4.38 3.30 -6.51
N ALA A 70 3.79 3.91 -5.48
CA ALA A 70 2.35 4.13 -5.38
C ALA A 70 1.79 4.91 -6.57
N ALA A 71 2.41 6.05 -6.87
CA ALA A 71 2.02 6.93 -7.95
C ALA A 71 2.08 6.19 -9.28
N PHE A 72 3.11 5.37 -9.49
CA PHE A 72 3.24 4.55 -10.69
C PHE A 72 2.13 3.50 -10.81
N ILE A 73 1.77 2.85 -9.70
CA ILE A 73 0.65 1.89 -9.67
C ILE A 73 -0.69 2.59 -9.95
N LEU A 74 -0.89 3.82 -9.46
CA LEU A 74 -2.09 4.60 -9.74
C LEU A 74 -2.15 5.08 -11.21
N ALA A 75 -0.99 5.38 -11.81
CA ALA A 75 -0.92 5.82 -13.21
C ALA A 75 -1.15 4.69 -14.24
N ASP A 76 -1.02 3.42 -13.83
CA ASP A 76 -1.22 2.27 -14.71
C ASP A 76 -2.68 2.18 -15.20
N ARG A 77 -2.84 2.00 -16.52
CA ARG A 77 -4.12 1.87 -17.23
C ARG A 77 -4.95 0.67 -16.74
N HIS A 78 -4.31 -0.33 -16.15
CA HIS A 78 -4.96 -1.46 -15.49
C HIS A 78 -5.29 -1.17 -14.01
N TRP A 79 -5.98 -0.05 -13.77
CA TRP A 79 -6.38 0.39 -12.43
C TRP A 79 -7.05 -0.74 -11.62
N ARG A 80 -6.39 -1.15 -10.52
CA ARG A 80 -6.95 -2.08 -9.53
C ARG A 80 -6.98 -1.43 -8.16
N PRO A 81 -8.16 -1.08 -7.63
CA PRO A 81 -8.29 -0.45 -6.31
C PRO A 81 -7.71 -1.30 -5.17
N GLU A 82 -7.62 -2.62 -5.36
CA GLU A 82 -6.99 -3.55 -4.42
C GLU A 82 -5.50 -3.21 -4.15
N ARG A 83 -4.74 -2.73 -5.14
CA ARG A 83 -3.31 -2.45 -4.98
C ARG A 83 -3.07 -1.19 -4.16
N VAL A 84 -3.87 -0.14 -4.39
CA VAL A 84 -3.82 1.12 -3.63
C VAL A 84 -4.22 0.88 -2.18
N PHE A 85 -5.25 0.03 -1.97
CA PHE A 85 -5.66 -0.35 -0.63
C PHE A 85 -4.54 -1.06 0.14
N VAL A 86 -3.86 -2.04 -0.49
CA VAL A 86 -2.72 -2.73 0.13
C VAL A 86 -1.60 -1.75 0.46
N LEU A 87 -1.33 -0.79 -0.42
CA LEU A 87 -0.27 0.18 -0.19
C LEU A 87 -0.59 1.12 0.98
N ASN A 88 -1.80 1.68 1.01
CA ASN A 88 -2.26 2.49 2.15
C ASN A 88 -2.29 1.67 3.43
N ALA A 89 -2.69 0.40 3.37
CA ALA A 89 -2.70 -0.50 4.52
C ALA A 89 -1.30 -0.76 5.08
N CYS A 90 -0.22 -0.58 4.30
CA CYS A 90 1.15 -0.64 4.80
C CYS A 90 1.63 0.71 5.35
N VAL A 91 1.19 1.82 4.76
CA VAL A 91 1.64 3.17 5.15
C VAL A 91 1.06 3.62 6.49
N PHE A 92 -0.23 3.35 6.75
CA PHE A 92 -0.89 3.77 8.00
C PHE A 92 -0.23 3.21 9.27
N PRO A 93 -0.04 1.87 9.42
CA PRO A 93 0.61 1.32 10.60
C PRO A 93 2.05 1.80 10.75
N PHE A 94 2.74 2.05 9.64
CA PHE A 94 4.10 2.56 9.64
C PHE A 94 4.17 3.99 10.18
N LEU A 95 3.24 4.85 9.78
CA LEU A 95 3.13 6.21 10.31
C LEU A 95 2.79 6.21 11.81
N THR A 96 1.85 5.35 12.22
CA THR A 96 1.47 5.21 13.63
C THR A 96 2.64 4.75 14.49
N LEU A 97 3.44 3.79 14.01
CA LEU A 97 4.71 3.42 14.65
C LEU A 97 5.70 4.60 14.71
N GLY A 98 5.85 5.37 13.64
CA GLY A 98 6.75 6.51 13.59
C GLY A 98 6.42 7.60 14.59
N VAL A 99 5.12 7.93 14.71
CA VAL A 99 4.61 8.85 15.73
C VAL A 99 4.83 8.25 17.11
N GLY A 100 4.51 6.97 17.31
CA GLY A 100 4.72 6.30 18.58
C GLY A 100 6.19 6.35 19.04
N PHE A 101 7.14 6.05 18.15
CA PHE A 101 8.57 6.13 18.47
C PHE A 101 9.03 7.56 18.76
N ALA A 102 8.51 8.56 18.06
CA ALA A 102 8.82 9.95 18.36
C ALA A 102 8.37 10.34 19.78
N PHE A 103 7.19 9.89 20.21
CA PHE A 103 6.72 10.12 21.58
C PHE A 103 7.51 9.33 22.62
N ILE A 104 7.94 8.09 22.33
CA ILE A 104 8.80 7.30 23.23
C ILE A 104 10.18 7.94 23.37
N ARG A 105 10.73 8.51 22.29
CA ARG A 105 12.04 9.16 22.31
C ARG A 105 12.02 10.40 23.17
N ASP A 106 11.04 11.27 22.97
CA ASP A 106 10.92 12.53 23.71
C ASP A 106 10.05 12.37 24.97
N PHE A 107 10.00 11.15 25.53
CA PHE A 107 9.03 10.76 26.57
C PHE A 107 9.22 11.57 27.86
N GLU A 108 10.45 11.81 28.30
CA GLU A 108 10.72 12.56 29.53
C GLU A 108 10.10 13.96 29.46
N VAL A 109 10.44 14.71 28.40
CA VAL A 109 9.91 16.06 28.17
C VAL A 109 8.39 16.08 27.97
N ARG A 110 7.83 15.05 27.32
CA ARG A 110 6.37 14.98 27.05
C ARG A 110 5.56 14.46 28.22
N SER A 111 6.16 13.66 29.10
CA SER A 111 5.47 13.10 30.27
C SER A 111 5.11 14.20 31.27
N GLU A 112 5.94 15.23 31.41
CA GLU A 112 5.66 16.42 32.22
C GLU A 112 4.49 17.25 31.68
N GLN A 113 4.17 17.13 30.39
CA GLN A 113 3.11 17.89 29.73
C GLN A 113 1.79 17.10 29.61
N LEU A 114 1.85 15.77 29.68
CA LEU A 114 0.73 14.87 29.45
C LEU A 114 0.62 13.85 30.58
N LEU A 115 -0.28 14.10 31.54
CA LEU A 115 -0.59 13.21 32.67
C LEU A 115 -0.84 11.74 32.29
N PHE A 116 -1.39 11.49 31.09
CA PHE A 116 -1.62 10.15 30.58
C PHE A 116 -0.30 9.38 30.29
N LEU A 117 0.73 10.08 29.78
CA LEU A 117 2.03 9.47 29.52
C LEU A 117 2.73 9.12 30.83
N GLU A 118 2.66 10.00 31.82
CA GLU A 118 3.22 9.78 33.14
C GLU A 118 2.60 8.55 33.83
N LEU A 119 1.26 8.45 33.80
CA LEU A 119 0.52 7.35 34.43
C LEU A 119 0.78 5.99 33.73
N ALA A 120 0.88 5.98 32.41
CA ALA A 120 1.13 4.76 31.64
C ALA A 120 2.58 4.28 31.75
N GLY A 121 3.51 5.20 32.01
CA GLY A 121 4.95 4.94 31.94
C GLY A 121 5.43 4.63 30.52
N LYS A 122 6.75 4.65 30.33
CA LYS A 122 7.39 4.43 29.03
C LYS A 122 7.05 3.05 28.44
N THR A 123 7.03 2.03 29.30
CA THR A 123 6.74 0.64 28.91
C THR A 123 5.27 0.44 28.55
N GLY A 124 4.34 1.03 29.32
CA GLY A 124 2.91 0.95 29.04
C GLY A 124 2.54 1.69 27.76
N PHE A 125 3.15 2.86 27.52
CA PHE A 125 2.96 3.60 26.27
C PHE A 125 3.52 2.85 25.05
N SER A 126 4.66 2.17 25.19
CA SER A 126 5.20 1.32 24.12
C SER A 126 4.27 0.14 23.79
N LEU A 127 3.72 -0.53 24.80
CA LEU A 127 2.73 -1.59 24.60
C LEU A 127 1.44 -1.06 23.97
N PHE A 128 1.00 0.14 24.36
CA PHE A 128 -0.17 0.79 23.78
C PHE A 128 0.02 1.08 22.28
N ILE A 129 1.19 1.56 21.85
CA ILE A 129 1.49 1.78 20.43
C ILE A 129 1.46 0.45 19.64
N ILE A 130 2.03 -0.62 20.20
CA ILE A 130 1.99 -1.95 19.57
C ILE A 130 0.54 -2.44 19.47
N PHE A 131 -0.25 -2.26 20.52
CA PHE A 131 -1.67 -2.62 20.50
C PHE A 131 -2.44 -1.83 19.44
N LEU A 132 -2.21 -0.52 19.35
CA LEU A 132 -2.88 0.37 18.41
C LEU A 132 -2.54 0.00 16.95
N THR A 133 -1.27 -0.33 16.68
CA THR A 133 -0.82 -0.79 15.36
C THR A 133 -1.40 -2.15 14.97
N VAL A 134 -1.53 -3.09 15.93
CA VAL A 134 -2.25 -4.36 15.69
C VAL A 134 -3.72 -4.10 15.38
N MET A 135 -4.38 -3.23 16.14
CA MET A 135 -5.78 -2.85 15.90
C MET A 135 -5.98 -2.18 14.53
N GLU A 136 -5.07 -1.32 14.10
CA GLU A 136 -5.09 -0.73 12.75
C GLU A 136 -4.99 -1.79 11.66
N VAL A 137 -4.06 -2.75 11.78
CA VAL A 137 -3.91 -3.84 10.80
C VAL A 137 -5.19 -4.68 10.72
N LEU A 138 -5.79 -5.01 11.88
CA LEU A 138 -7.07 -5.72 11.93
C LEU A 138 -8.20 -4.92 11.28
N LEU A 139 -8.29 -3.62 11.57
CA LEU A 139 -9.32 -2.74 11.00
C LEU A 139 -9.16 -2.62 9.49
N LEU A 140 -7.94 -2.48 8.99
CA LEU A 140 -7.63 -2.50 7.56
C LEU A 140 -8.00 -3.83 6.91
N GLN A 141 -7.78 -4.95 7.58
CA GLN A 141 -8.16 -6.26 7.07
C GLN A 141 -9.68 -6.47 7.01
N VAL A 142 -10.41 -5.98 8.03
CA VAL A 142 -11.88 -5.94 8.02
C VAL A 142 -12.39 -5.03 6.90
N LEU A 143 -11.82 -3.84 6.75
CA LEU A 143 -12.19 -2.89 5.70
C LEU A 143 -11.93 -3.45 4.30
N LYS A 144 -10.79 -4.14 4.10
CA LYS A 144 -10.49 -4.87 2.86
C LYS A 144 -11.60 -5.87 2.55
N ASN A 145 -11.98 -6.68 3.54
CA ASN A 145 -12.99 -7.71 3.36
C ASN A 145 -14.40 -7.12 3.15
N ALA A 146 -14.70 -5.97 3.74
CA ALA A 146 -15.97 -5.27 3.54
C ALA A 146 -16.06 -4.63 2.14
N VAL A 147 -15.01 -3.91 1.73
CA VAL A 147 -14.96 -3.16 0.45
C VAL A 147 -14.79 -4.08 -0.75
N PHE A 148 -13.94 -5.11 -0.65
CA PHE A 148 -13.62 -6.01 -1.77
C PHE A 148 -14.34 -7.36 -1.71
N LYS A 149 -15.42 -7.48 -0.94
CA LYS A 149 -16.19 -8.74 -0.76
C LYS A 149 -16.79 -9.32 -2.05
N LYS A 150 -16.68 -8.64 -3.19
CA LYS A 150 -17.27 -9.05 -4.47
C LYS A 150 -16.32 -8.84 -5.66
N SER A 151 -15.32 -9.70 -5.83
CA SER A 151 -14.69 -9.89 -7.15
C SER A 151 -14.06 -11.28 -7.32
N VAL A 152 -14.69 -12.34 -6.80
CA VAL A 152 -14.40 -13.70 -7.34
C VAL A 152 -14.99 -13.74 -8.75
N SER A 153 -14.31 -13.10 -9.70
CA SER A 153 -14.72 -13.06 -11.10
C SER A 153 -14.70 -14.50 -11.61
N PRO A 154 -15.85 -15.07 -12.02
CA PRO A 154 -15.91 -16.44 -12.54
C PRO A 154 -15.10 -16.61 -13.83
N LYS A 155 -14.58 -15.52 -14.43
CA LYS A 155 -13.74 -15.54 -15.64
C LYS A 155 -12.44 -16.33 -15.45
N LYS A 156 -11.79 -16.27 -14.27
CA LYS A 156 -10.53 -17.02 -14.04
C LYS A 156 -10.77 -18.54 -13.98
N ARG A 157 -11.93 -18.97 -13.45
CA ARG A 157 -12.35 -20.39 -13.47
C ARG A 157 -12.74 -20.87 -14.87
N ARG A 158 -13.31 -19.99 -15.72
CA ARG A 158 -13.76 -20.33 -17.08
C ARG A 158 -12.57 -20.59 -18.02
N CYS A 159 -11.51 -19.78 -17.97
CA CYS A 159 -10.30 -19.98 -18.79
C CYS A 159 -9.55 -21.27 -18.41
N PHE A 160 -9.43 -21.56 -17.11
CA PHE A 160 -8.80 -22.80 -16.64
C PHE A 160 -9.60 -24.05 -17.03
N ARG A 161 -10.95 -24.00 -16.96
CA ARG A 161 -11.82 -25.09 -17.43
C ARG A 161 -11.69 -25.34 -18.93
N LEU A 162 -11.58 -24.28 -19.73
CA LEU A 162 -11.46 -24.39 -21.19
C LEU A 162 -10.11 -25.03 -21.59
N ARG A 163 -9.02 -24.63 -20.94
CA ARG A 163 -7.69 -25.23 -21.16
C ARG A 163 -7.67 -26.73 -20.83
N LEU A 164 -8.29 -27.13 -19.72
CA LEU A 164 -8.42 -28.56 -19.34
C LEU A 164 -9.28 -29.37 -20.31
N LYS A 165 -10.36 -28.78 -20.85
CA LYS A 165 -11.22 -29.45 -21.84
C LYS A 165 -10.49 -29.64 -23.18
N GLN A 166 -9.65 -28.68 -23.56
CA GLN A 166 -8.86 -28.73 -24.80
C GLN A 166 -7.72 -29.75 -24.72
N SER A 167 -6.98 -29.82 -23.61
CA SER A 167 -5.95 -30.85 -23.40
C SER A 167 -6.52 -32.28 -23.42
N ARG A 168 -7.75 -32.49 -22.91
CA ARG A 168 -8.42 -33.80 -23.01
C ARG A 168 -8.81 -34.17 -24.44
N ARG A 169 -9.18 -33.19 -25.29
CA ARG A 169 -9.48 -33.44 -26.71
C ARG A 169 -8.21 -33.81 -27.50
N LEU A 170 -7.10 -33.10 -27.25
CA LEU A 170 -5.81 -33.40 -27.87
C LEU A 170 -5.28 -34.79 -27.50
N ARG A 171 -5.40 -35.22 -26.24
CA ARG A 171 -5.03 -36.60 -25.84
C ARG A 171 -5.85 -37.67 -26.55
N ARG A 172 -7.14 -37.43 -26.81
CA ARG A 172 -7.99 -38.38 -27.56
C ARG A 172 -7.62 -38.46 -29.04
N GLN A 173 -7.10 -37.39 -29.63
CA GLN A 173 -6.63 -37.39 -31.01
C GLN A 173 -5.27 -38.08 -31.15
N LEU A 174 -4.37 -37.90 -30.17
CA LEU A 174 -3.06 -38.57 -30.15
C LEU A 174 -3.16 -40.10 -30.01
N PHE A 175 -4.15 -40.60 -29.25
CA PHE A 175 -4.39 -42.05 -29.12
C PHE A 175 -5.05 -42.69 -30.35
N ARG A 176 -5.41 -41.90 -31.37
CA ARG A 176 -6.07 -42.38 -32.59
C ARG A 176 -5.12 -42.49 -33.78
N GLN A 177 -3.82 -42.32 -33.57
CA GLN A 177 -2.81 -42.60 -34.59
C GLN A 177 -2.81 -44.12 -34.88
N PRO A 178 -3.17 -44.55 -36.11
CA PRO A 178 -3.08 -45.94 -36.49
C PRO A 178 -1.59 -46.35 -36.53
N GLN A 179 -1.28 -47.49 -35.93
CA GLN A 179 0.04 -48.13 -36.03
C GLN A 179 0.35 -48.33 -37.52
N LEU A 180 1.38 -47.64 -38.00
CA LEU A 180 1.90 -47.85 -39.36
C LEU A 180 2.41 -49.30 -39.47
N PRO A 181 1.99 -50.05 -40.50
CA PRO A 181 2.54 -51.39 -40.72
C PRO A 181 4.03 -51.27 -41.05
N ASN A 182 4.85 -51.98 -40.29
CA ASN A 182 6.29 -52.13 -40.55
C ASN A 182 6.48 -52.78 -41.92
N LEU A 183 7.16 -52.08 -42.81
CA LEU A 183 7.73 -52.58 -44.06
C LEU A 183 9.24 -52.76 -43.86
#